data_AF-A0A0N4XHC3-F1
#
_entry.id   AF-A0A0N4XHC3-F1
#
_cell.length_a   1.000
_cell.length_b   1.000
_cell.length_c   1.000
_cell.angle_alpha   90.00
_cell.angle_beta   90.00
_cell.angle_gamma   90.00
#
_symmetry.space_group_name_H-M   'P 1'
#
loop_
_entity.id
_entity.type
_entity.pdbx_description
1 polymer ?
#
loop_
_entity_poly.entity_id
_entity_poly.type
_entity_poly.pdbx_seq_one_letter_code
_entity_poly.pdbx_strand_id
1 'polypeptide(L)'
;WTSAHDNYIASGIHRDDIERAVEHSKIELRDGALALLRHLIRSSIPLLLFSAGVGNVIEAFLRQHLHSLPDNIHIISNMLIFDEKGKAVGISEPLIHVFCKDSSVIPWNAPFFDDIAHRGNILLLGDSLGDLHMDVGVPHSGTVLKIGFLNVKKDIVLEKFLDGFDIVLVEDPTMDVISDFDYTLTRFVNDSGEQCLSSHAVLNHFLFSLYPECEQKIRAMRAKFVAIEYDPNIPKEVKIPYMVEWWTQAHENYISSHITRDDIDRFVADAQIELRDGARDFVKHLESSSIPLLLFSAGVGNVIDVFLRHQLGSILDNIHIISNMLLFNEKGVVEACSEPLIHVFCKDSSVIPKDAPFFDDIAHRGNILLLGDSLGDLHMDVGVAHSGTVLKIGYLNSQVDELLNSYLDGFDIVLIQDQTMDVPDLIMQALLGSSEKNGN
;
A
#
# COMPACT_ATOMS: atom_id res chain seq x y z
N TRP A 1 -25.58 -14.44 -25.36
CA TRP A 1 -25.10 -13.26 -26.10
C TRP A 1 -25.65 -13.19 -27.51
N THR A 2 -25.44 -14.17 -28.39
CA THR A 2 -25.96 -14.17 -29.78
C THR A 2 -27.43 -13.76 -29.89
N SER A 3 -28.34 -14.41 -29.15
CA SER A 3 -29.76 -14.05 -29.21
C SER A 3 -30.07 -12.62 -28.76
N ALA A 4 -29.30 -12.06 -27.82
CA ALA A 4 -29.46 -10.67 -27.39
C ALA A 4 -28.99 -9.71 -28.49
N HIS A 5 -27.86 -10.03 -29.12
CA HIS A 5 -27.32 -9.28 -30.25
C HIS A 5 -28.24 -9.31 -31.47
N ASP A 6 -28.81 -10.47 -31.81
CA ASP A 6 -29.78 -10.59 -32.90
C ASP A 6 -31.01 -9.71 -32.66
N ASN A 7 -31.46 -9.60 -31.40
CA ASN A 7 -32.56 -8.70 -31.04
C ASN A 7 -32.18 -7.22 -31.23
N TYR A 8 -30.94 -6.82 -30.91
CA TYR A 8 -30.47 -5.45 -31.16
C TYR A 8 -30.52 -5.11 -32.65
N ILE A 9 -30.02 -6.01 -33.50
CA ILE A 9 -30.01 -5.84 -34.95
C ILE A 9 -31.45 -5.82 -35.50
N ALA A 10 -32.30 -6.75 -35.04
CA ALA A 10 -33.69 -6.85 -35.46
C ALA A 10 -34.52 -5.62 -35.07
N SER A 11 -34.24 -4.99 -33.92
CA SER A 11 -34.88 -3.74 -33.51
C SER A 11 -34.49 -2.54 -34.36
N GLY A 12 -33.42 -2.65 -35.17
CA GLY A 12 -32.99 -1.60 -36.06
C GLY A 12 -32.33 -0.41 -35.37
N ILE A 13 -31.56 -0.68 -34.30
CA ILE A 13 -30.79 0.33 -33.55
C ILE A 13 -29.98 1.19 -34.52
N HIS A 14 -30.09 2.51 -34.38
CA HIS A 14 -29.28 3.48 -35.07
C HIS A 14 -28.09 3.93 -34.20
N ARG A 15 -27.01 4.42 -34.80
CA ARG A 15 -25.83 4.91 -34.07
C ARG A 15 -26.20 5.96 -33.01
N ASP A 16 -27.05 6.91 -33.38
CA ASP A 16 -27.53 7.97 -32.47
C ASP A 16 -28.37 7.43 -31.30
N ASP A 17 -28.92 6.22 -31.39
CA ASP A 17 -29.60 5.59 -30.26
C ASP A 17 -28.61 5.18 -29.16
N ILE A 18 -27.35 4.92 -29.50
CA ILE A 18 -26.32 4.57 -28.51
C ILE A 18 -26.04 5.76 -27.59
N GLU A 19 -25.84 6.95 -28.15
CA GLU A 19 -25.59 8.17 -27.38
C GLU A 19 -26.79 8.47 -26.46
N ARG A 20 -28.01 8.44 -27.02
CA ARG A 20 -29.24 8.60 -26.22
C ARG A 20 -29.37 7.53 -25.14
N ALA A 21 -29.05 6.28 -25.44
CA ALA A 21 -29.14 5.20 -24.47
C ALA A 21 -28.19 5.43 -23.29
N VAL A 22 -26.98 5.92 -23.55
CA VAL A 22 -26.01 6.27 -22.51
C VAL A 22 -26.51 7.44 -21.66
N GLU A 23 -27.01 8.53 -22.27
CA GLU A 23 -27.53 9.71 -21.55
C GLU A 23 -28.69 9.38 -20.60
N HIS A 24 -29.52 8.40 -20.98
CA HIS A 24 -30.67 7.96 -20.18
C HIS A 24 -30.38 6.71 -19.34
N SER A 25 -29.14 6.21 -19.37
CA SER A 25 -28.74 5.05 -18.58
C SER A 25 -28.45 5.43 -17.13
N LYS A 26 -28.34 4.42 -16.27
CA LYS A 26 -27.81 4.54 -14.90
C LYS A 26 -26.39 3.99 -14.80
N ILE A 27 -25.64 4.02 -15.90
CA ILE A 27 -24.24 3.62 -15.88
C ILE A 27 -23.48 4.74 -15.18
N GLU A 28 -22.79 4.40 -14.09
CA GLU A 28 -22.00 5.33 -13.30
C GLU A 28 -20.58 4.78 -13.18
N LEU A 29 -19.60 5.68 -13.21
CA LEU A 29 -18.24 5.33 -12.84
C LEU A 29 -18.19 5.16 -11.32
N ARG A 30 -17.39 4.19 -10.86
CA ARG A 30 -16.97 4.18 -9.45
C ARG A 30 -16.28 5.49 -9.11
N ASP A 31 -16.40 5.90 -7.86
CA ASP A 31 -15.62 7.01 -7.35
C ASP A 31 -14.12 6.76 -7.59
N GLY A 32 -13.38 7.85 -7.86
CA GLY A 32 -11.97 7.78 -8.26
C GLY A 32 -11.69 7.27 -9.69
N ALA A 33 -12.59 6.53 -10.35
CA ALA A 33 -12.29 5.91 -11.65
C ALA A 33 -11.96 6.94 -12.75
N LEU A 34 -12.63 8.10 -12.76
CA LEU A 34 -12.31 9.17 -13.71
C LEU A 34 -10.93 9.80 -13.45
N ALA A 35 -10.53 9.90 -12.18
CA ALA A 35 -9.21 10.39 -11.79
C ALA A 35 -8.11 9.39 -12.21
N LEU A 36 -8.35 8.09 -12.00
CA LEU A 36 -7.49 7.02 -12.50
C LEU A 36 -7.33 7.12 -14.02
N LEU A 37 -8.42 7.20 -14.78
CA LEU A 37 -8.37 7.36 -16.25
C LEU A 37 -7.49 8.55 -16.66
N ARG A 38 -7.70 9.71 -16.03
CA ARG A 38 -6.88 10.91 -16.29
C ARG A 38 -5.41 10.74 -15.91
N HIS A 39 -5.12 10.00 -14.85
CA HIS A 39 -3.74 9.69 -14.46
C HIS A 39 -3.09 8.78 -15.52
N LEU A 40 -3.75 7.70 -15.93
CA LEU A 40 -3.25 6.79 -16.96
C LEU A 40 -2.97 7.54 -18.28
N ILE A 41 -3.86 8.45 -18.68
CA ILE A 41 -3.67 9.31 -19.86
C ILE A 41 -2.43 10.20 -19.71
N ARG A 42 -2.30 10.95 -18.60
CA ARG A 42 -1.15 11.85 -18.37
C ARG A 42 0.17 11.11 -18.32
N SER A 43 0.18 9.92 -17.73
CA SER A 43 1.37 9.07 -17.57
C SER A 43 1.61 8.17 -18.79
N SER A 44 0.80 8.30 -19.86
CA SER A 44 0.85 7.46 -21.07
C SER A 44 0.85 5.96 -20.77
N ILE A 45 0.16 5.54 -19.69
CA ILE A 45 0.02 4.13 -19.31
C ILE A 45 -1.11 3.53 -20.15
N PRO A 46 -0.86 2.44 -20.91
CA PRO A 46 -1.89 1.80 -21.71
C PRO A 46 -2.97 1.18 -20.82
N LEU A 47 -4.24 1.40 -21.18
CA LEU A 47 -5.40 0.77 -20.54
C LEU A 47 -6.13 -0.09 -21.57
N LEU A 48 -6.32 -1.37 -21.26
CA LEU A 48 -7.19 -2.26 -22.01
C LEU A 48 -8.52 -2.46 -21.25
N LEU A 49 -9.62 -1.96 -21.81
CA LEU A 49 -10.97 -2.25 -21.35
C LEU A 49 -11.50 -3.48 -22.09
N PHE A 50 -11.51 -4.60 -21.39
CA PHE A 50 -11.89 -5.90 -21.94
C PHE A 50 -13.27 -6.32 -21.44
N SER A 51 -14.29 -6.20 -22.30
CA SER A 51 -15.69 -6.36 -21.90
C SER A 51 -16.43 -7.38 -22.76
N ALA A 52 -17.29 -8.17 -22.12
CA ALA A 52 -18.28 -9.01 -22.82
C ALA A 52 -19.55 -8.24 -23.19
N GLY A 53 -19.65 -6.96 -22.80
CA GLY A 53 -20.79 -6.09 -23.10
C GLY A 53 -20.78 -5.57 -24.54
N VAL A 54 -21.49 -4.46 -24.76
CA VAL A 54 -21.55 -3.78 -26.06
C VAL A 54 -20.53 -2.64 -26.08
N GLY A 55 -19.48 -2.76 -26.90
CA GLY A 55 -18.35 -1.82 -26.88
C GLY A 55 -18.70 -0.40 -27.33
N ASN A 56 -19.67 -0.22 -28.24
CA ASN A 56 -20.11 1.12 -28.66
C ASN A 56 -20.72 1.93 -27.51
N VAL A 57 -21.38 1.24 -26.57
CA VAL A 57 -21.95 1.89 -25.37
C VAL A 57 -20.82 2.36 -24.45
N ILE A 58 -19.78 1.54 -24.27
CA ILE A 58 -18.58 1.88 -23.48
C ILE A 58 -17.87 3.09 -24.11
N GLU A 59 -17.66 3.06 -25.44
CA GLU A 59 -17.01 4.15 -26.16
C GLU A 59 -17.81 5.46 -26.03
N ALA A 60 -19.12 5.42 -26.25
CA ALA A 60 -19.99 6.60 -26.10
C ALA A 60 -19.95 7.14 -24.66
N PHE A 61 -20.01 6.27 -23.67
CA PHE A 61 -19.92 6.65 -22.26
C PHE A 61 -18.58 7.31 -21.90
N LEU A 62 -17.45 6.76 -22.37
CA LEU A 62 -16.14 7.37 -22.14
C LEU A 62 -15.98 8.71 -22.85
N ARG A 63 -16.50 8.85 -24.09
CA ARG A 63 -16.47 10.12 -24.82
C ARG A 63 -17.24 11.23 -24.10
N GLN A 64 -18.36 10.90 -23.45
CA GLN A 64 -19.11 11.87 -22.63
C GLN A 64 -18.29 12.39 -21.43
N HIS A 65 -17.43 11.54 -20.83
CA HIS A 65 -16.63 11.89 -19.65
C HIS A 65 -15.24 12.47 -19.95
N LEU A 66 -14.64 12.07 -21.08
CA LEU A 66 -13.27 12.43 -21.48
C LEU A 66 -13.23 13.40 -22.68
N HIS A 67 -14.38 13.79 -23.23
CA HIS A 67 -14.57 14.54 -24.48
C HIS A 67 -14.14 13.80 -25.75
N SER A 68 -13.10 12.98 -25.69
CA SER A 68 -12.60 12.13 -26.78
C SER A 68 -12.01 10.85 -26.21
N LEU A 69 -11.95 9.77 -27.01
CA LEU A 69 -11.26 8.55 -26.61
C LEU A 69 -9.74 8.75 -26.80
N PRO A 70 -8.92 8.69 -25.74
CA PRO A 70 -7.47 8.83 -25.84
C PRO A 70 -6.81 7.60 -26.50
N ASP A 71 -5.68 7.82 -27.18
CA ASP A 71 -4.97 6.78 -27.93
C ASP A 71 -4.44 5.64 -27.04
N ASN A 72 -4.15 5.93 -25.77
CA ASN A 72 -3.67 4.93 -24.80
C ASN A 72 -4.80 4.08 -24.17
N ILE A 73 -6.08 4.31 -24.55
CA ILE A 73 -7.22 3.52 -24.07
C ILE A 73 -7.75 2.64 -25.21
N HIS A 74 -7.58 1.33 -25.04
CA HIS A 74 -8.00 0.30 -25.99
C HIS A 74 -9.27 -0.38 -25.48
N ILE A 75 -10.28 -0.54 -26.34
CA ILE A 75 -11.54 -1.21 -26.00
C ILE A 75 -11.64 -2.49 -26.83
N ILE A 76 -11.67 -3.64 -26.17
CA ILE A 76 -11.94 -4.94 -26.79
C ILE A 76 -13.26 -5.47 -26.23
N SER A 77 -14.29 -5.46 -27.09
CA SER A 77 -15.67 -5.75 -26.71
C SER A 77 -16.52 -6.13 -27.93
N ASN A 78 -17.78 -6.54 -27.71
CA ASN A 78 -18.69 -6.84 -28.81
C ASN A 78 -19.16 -5.53 -29.47
N MET A 79 -18.61 -5.19 -30.63
CA MET A 79 -18.91 -3.95 -31.35
C MET A 79 -20.07 -4.15 -32.34
N LEU A 80 -21.13 -3.35 -32.22
CA LEU A 80 -22.15 -3.19 -33.25
C LEU A 80 -21.50 -2.64 -34.52
N ILE A 81 -21.76 -3.33 -35.63
CA ILE A 81 -21.37 -2.94 -36.98
C ILE A 81 -22.53 -2.16 -37.58
N PHE A 82 -22.29 -0.92 -38.01
CA PHE A 82 -23.30 -0.05 -38.60
C PHE A 82 -23.10 0.06 -40.11
N ASP A 83 -24.19 0.11 -40.86
CA ASP A 83 -24.17 0.45 -42.28
C ASP A 83 -23.93 1.95 -42.51
N GLU A 84 -23.82 2.35 -43.78
CA GLU A 84 -23.63 3.76 -44.18
C GLU A 84 -24.77 4.68 -43.73
N LYS A 85 -25.96 4.13 -43.47
CA LYS A 85 -27.13 4.85 -42.98
C LYS A 85 -27.20 4.86 -41.45
N GLY A 86 -26.16 4.37 -40.76
CA GLY A 86 -26.07 4.36 -39.31
C GLY A 86 -26.92 3.28 -38.63
N LYS A 87 -27.48 2.32 -39.36
CA LYS A 87 -28.27 1.22 -38.80
C LYS A 87 -27.38 0.04 -38.43
N ALA A 88 -27.59 -0.56 -37.26
CA ALA A 88 -26.88 -1.76 -36.84
C ALA A 88 -27.25 -2.96 -37.75
N VAL A 89 -26.23 -3.62 -38.29
CA VAL A 89 -26.34 -4.76 -39.22
C VAL A 89 -25.59 -6.00 -38.77
N GLY A 90 -24.75 -5.90 -37.73
CA GLY A 90 -23.96 -7.02 -37.24
C GLY A 90 -23.27 -6.72 -35.91
N ILE A 91 -22.49 -7.69 -35.44
CA ILE A 91 -21.58 -7.58 -34.28
C ILE A 91 -20.19 -8.07 -34.73
N SER A 92 -19.14 -7.49 -34.17
CA SER A 92 -17.76 -7.93 -34.39
C SER A 92 -17.53 -9.38 -33.96
N GLU A 93 -16.67 -10.08 -34.69
CA GLU A 93 -16.20 -11.42 -34.33
C GLU A 93 -14.71 -11.38 -33.90
N PRO A 94 -14.27 -12.28 -33.00
CA PRO A 94 -15.07 -13.32 -32.34
C PRO A 94 -15.99 -12.76 -31.24
N LEU A 95 -17.05 -13.50 -30.92
CA LEU A 95 -17.98 -13.15 -29.84
C LEU A 95 -17.28 -13.23 -28.48
N ILE A 96 -17.29 -12.12 -27.73
CA ILE A 96 -16.67 -12.03 -26.40
C ILE A 96 -17.71 -12.34 -25.33
N HIS A 97 -17.36 -13.26 -24.42
CA HIS A 97 -18.14 -13.63 -23.24
C HIS A 97 -17.22 -13.90 -22.06
N VAL A 98 -17.80 -14.12 -20.87
CA VAL A 98 -17.09 -14.31 -19.59
C VAL A 98 -16.06 -15.47 -19.56
N PHE A 99 -15.98 -16.31 -20.59
CA PHE A 99 -15.07 -17.46 -20.64
C PHE A 99 -14.06 -17.41 -21.79
N CYS A 100 -13.99 -16.30 -22.52
CA CYS A 100 -13.03 -16.10 -23.63
C CYS A 100 -12.39 -14.70 -23.59
N LYS A 101 -12.33 -14.09 -22.39
CA LYS A 101 -11.65 -12.82 -22.19
C LYS A 101 -10.14 -13.06 -22.03
N ASP A 102 -9.50 -13.41 -23.13
CA ASP A 102 -8.05 -13.61 -23.20
C ASP A 102 -7.50 -13.08 -24.54
N SER A 103 -6.19 -13.15 -24.74
CA SER A 103 -5.55 -12.64 -25.97
C SER A 103 -6.07 -13.26 -27.27
N SER A 104 -6.72 -14.43 -27.25
CA SER A 104 -7.23 -15.09 -28.46
C SER A 104 -8.33 -14.32 -29.19
N VAL A 105 -9.02 -13.43 -28.48
CA VAL A 105 -10.07 -12.55 -29.07
C VAL A 105 -9.57 -11.13 -29.34
N ILE A 106 -8.31 -10.82 -29.02
CA ILE A 106 -7.67 -9.55 -29.37
C ILE A 106 -7.05 -9.69 -30.76
N PRO A 107 -7.38 -8.81 -31.73
CA PRO A 107 -6.71 -8.83 -33.03
C PRO A 107 -5.20 -8.69 -32.87
N TRP A 108 -4.41 -9.59 -33.46
CA TRP A 108 -2.94 -9.60 -33.39
C TRP A 108 -2.27 -8.30 -33.87
N ASN A 109 -2.97 -7.52 -34.69
CA ASN A 109 -2.53 -6.21 -35.20
C ASN A 109 -3.17 -5.03 -34.44
N ALA A 110 -3.78 -5.28 -33.27
CA ALA A 110 -4.33 -4.22 -32.44
C ALA A 110 -3.21 -3.30 -31.95
N PRO A 111 -3.37 -1.95 -32.05
CA PRO A 111 -2.38 -0.98 -31.57
C PRO A 111 -1.96 -1.19 -30.11
N PHE A 112 -2.84 -1.79 -29.30
CA PHE A 112 -2.57 -2.21 -27.93
C PHE A 112 -1.24 -2.98 -27.77
N PHE A 113 -0.90 -3.89 -28.69
CA PHE A 113 0.33 -4.68 -28.56
C PHE A 113 1.60 -3.85 -28.75
N ASP A 114 1.55 -2.79 -29.56
CA ASP A 114 2.67 -1.87 -29.74
C ASP A 114 2.87 -1.03 -28.46
N ASP A 115 1.78 -0.59 -27.83
CA ASP A 115 1.80 0.23 -26.62
C ASP A 115 2.36 -0.50 -25.39
N ILE A 116 2.25 -1.84 -25.34
CA ILE A 116 2.73 -2.65 -24.21
C ILE A 116 4.11 -3.28 -24.45
N ALA A 117 4.71 -3.13 -25.64
CA ALA A 117 5.93 -3.85 -26.03
C ALA A 117 7.13 -3.67 -25.07
N HIS A 118 7.17 -2.55 -24.33
CA HIS A 118 8.21 -2.21 -23.36
C HIS A 118 7.73 -2.23 -21.90
N ARG A 119 6.51 -2.69 -21.65
CA ARG A 119 5.88 -2.72 -20.32
C ARG A 119 6.01 -4.13 -19.75
N GLY A 120 6.58 -4.25 -18.54
CA GLY A 120 6.78 -5.55 -17.90
C GLY A 120 5.63 -5.99 -17.01
N ASN A 121 4.98 -5.06 -16.30
CA ASN A 121 4.01 -5.37 -15.25
C ASN A 121 2.58 -5.09 -15.72
N ILE A 122 1.61 -5.85 -15.20
CA ILE A 122 0.18 -5.70 -15.48
C ILE A 122 -0.57 -5.49 -14.17
N LEU A 123 -1.44 -4.47 -14.12
CA LEU A 123 -2.48 -4.35 -13.11
C LEU A 123 -3.79 -4.81 -13.73
N LEU A 124 -4.28 -5.97 -13.28
CA LEU A 124 -5.53 -6.58 -13.77
C LEU A 124 -6.65 -6.27 -12.77
N LEU A 125 -7.73 -5.67 -13.26
CA LEU A 125 -8.89 -5.28 -12.46
C LEU A 125 -10.13 -6.02 -12.97
N GLY A 126 -10.79 -6.81 -12.11
CA GLY A 126 -11.94 -7.63 -12.50
C GLY A 126 -13.03 -7.69 -11.44
N ASP A 127 -14.27 -7.90 -11.85
CA ASP A 127 -15.42 -8.06 -10.94
C ASP A 127 -16.04 -9.46 -11.01
N SER A 128 -15.49 -10.32 -11.86
CA SER A 128 -15.91 -11.69 -12.05
C SER A 128 -14.72 -12.64 -12.16
N LEU A 129 -14.92 -13.91 -11.82
CA LEU A 129 -13.89 -14.95 -12.01
C LEU A 129 -13.45 -15.13 -13.47
N GLY A 130 -14.28 -14.69 -14.44
CA GLY A 130 -13.92 -14.71 -15.85
C GLY A 130 -12.85 -13.69 -16.25
N ASP A 131 -12.62 -12.68 -15.41
CA ASP A 131 -11.65 -11.62 -15.67
C ASP A 131 -10.22 -12.04 -15.31
N LEU A 132 -10.05 -13.13 -14.55
CA LEU A 132 -8.76 -13.70 -14.16
C LEU A 132 -7.85 -14.08 -15.32
N HIS A 133 -8.40 -14.18 -16.52
CA HIS A 133 -7.72 -14.64 -17.72
C HIS A 133 -7.40 -13.52 -18.72
N MET A 134 -7.69 -12.25 -18.40
CA MET A 134 -7.46 -11.13 -19.31
C MET A 134 -5.97 -10.90 -19.64
N ASP A 135 -5.06 -11.39 -18.78
CA ASP A 135 -3.61 -11.41 -19.01
C ASP A 135 -3.15 -12.58 -19.89
N VAL A 136 -3.97 -13.63 -20.07
CA VAL A 136 -3.55 -14.87 -20.73
C VAL A 136 -3.19 -14.61 -22.20
N GLY A 137 -1.91 -14.84 -22.50
CA GLY A 137 -1.31 -14.65 -23.82
C GLY A 137 -1.08 -13.19 -24.22
N VAL A 138 -1.29 -12.24 -23.31
CA VAL A 138 -0.76 -10.89 -23.45
C VAL A 138 0.75 -10.92 -23.15
N PRO A 139 1.63 -10.41 -24.03
CA PRO A 139 3.07 -10.39 -23.76
C PRO A 139 3.42 -9.50 -22.56
N HIS A 140 4.06 -10.07 -21.54
CA HIS A 140 4.64 -9.34 -20.41
C HIS A 140 5.84 -10.11 -19.84
N SER A 141 6.79 -9.41 -19.22
CA SER A 141 8.03 -9.99 -18.65
C SER A 141 8.11 -9.87 -17.13
N GLY A 142 7.20 -9.14 -16.52
CA GLY A 142 7.13 -8.87 -15.08
C GLY A 142 5.84 -9.38 -14.46
N THR A 143 5.48 -8.79 -13.32
CA THR A 143 4.42 -9.27 -12.42
C THR A 143 3.04 -8.85 -12.90
N VAL A 144 2.07 -9.75 -12.74
CA VAL A 144 0.63 -9.46 -12.89
C VAL A 144 0.04 -9.37 -11.49
N LEU A 145 -0.47 -8.20 -11.11
CA LEU A 145 -1.24 -8.01 -9.88
C LEU A 145 -2.73 -8.00 -10.21
N LYS A 146 -3.48 -8.96 -9.68
CA LYS A 146 -4.91 -9.17 -9.94
C LYS A 146 -5.73 -8.67 -8.77
N ILE A 147 -6.56 -7.65 -9.01
CA ILE A 147 -7.48 -7.08 -8.01
C ILE A 147 -8.92 -7.41 -8.40
N GLY A 148 -9.60 -8.11 -7.51
CA GLY A 148 -11.00 -8.53 -7.64
C GLY A 148 -11.95 -7.64 -6.85
N PHE A 149 -12.94 -7.04 -7.50
CA PHE A 149 -14.04 -6.30 -6.87
C PHE A 149 -15.22 -7.23 -6.60
N LEU A 150 -15.38 -7.71 -5.36
CA LEU A 150 -16.47 -8.62 -5.02
C LEU A 150 -17.77 -7.86 -4.72
N ASN A 151 -18.60 -7.68 -5.75
CA ASN A 151 -19.85 -6.89 -5.68
C ASN A 151 -21.10 -7.69 -5.28
N VAL A 152 -20.99 -9.01 -5.06
CA VAL A 152 -22.12 -9.94 -4.84
C VAL A 152 -21.97 -10.72 -3.54
N LYS A 153 -23.07 -11.35 -3.08
CA LYS A 153 -23.19 -12.04 -1.77
C LYS A 153 -21.93 -12.83 -1.40
N LYS A 154 -21.24 -12.33 -0.38
CA LYS A 154 -19.90 -12.73 0.08
C LYS A 154 -19.78 -14.23 0.35
N ASP A 155 -20.79 -14.83 0.97
CA ASP A 155 -20.70 -16.16 1.60
C ASP A 155 -20.49 -17.34 0.63
N ILE A 156 -20.69 -17.17 -0.68
CA ILE A 156 -20.60 -18.27 -1.66
C ILE A 156 -19.40 -18.12 -2.61
N VAL A 157 -18.95 -16.89 -2.87
CA VAL A 157 -18.02 -16.58 -3.96
C VAL A 157 -16.70 -16.00 -3.46
N LEU A 158 -16.62 -15.55 -2.20
CA LEU A 158 -15.40 -14.96 -1.63
C LEU A 158 -14.21 -15.91 -1.69
N GLU A 159 -14.36 -17.18 -1.28
CA GLU A 159 -13.27 -18.17 -1.34
C GLU A 159 -12.70 -18.30 -2.76
N LYS A 160 -13.57 -18.35 -3.78
CA LYS A 160 -13.14 -18.44 -5.17
C LYS A 160 -12.42 -17.18 -5.67
N PHE A 161 -12.78 -16.01 -5.13
CA PHE A 161 -12.09 -14.77 -5.44
C PHE A 161 -10.72 -14.75 -4.78
N LEU A 162 -10.62 -15.15 -3.52
CA LEU A 162 -9.34 -15.26 -2.79
C LEU A 162 -8.40 -16.30 -3.41
N ASP A 163 -8.94 -17.36 -4.01
CA ASP A 163 -8.16 -18.36 -4.74
C ASP A 163 -7.60 -17.84 -6.09
N GLY A 164 -8.23 -16.81 -6.67
CA GLY A 164 -7.95 -16.36 -8.04
C GLY A 164 -7.29 -14.99 -8.15
N PHE A 165 -7.70 -14.04 -7.32
CA PHE A 165 -7.17 -12.67 -7.28
C PHE A 165 -6.17 -12.53 -6.13
N ASP A 166 -5.11 -11.77 -6.35
CA ASP A 166 -4.11 -11.47 -5.33
C ASP A 166 -4.70 -10.55 -4.24
N ILE A 167 -5.58 -9.62 -4.64
CA ILE A 167 -6.28 -8.71 -3.72
C ILE A 167 -7.78 -8.80 -3.99
N VAL A 168 -8.58 -9.03 -2.95
CA VAL A 168 -10.05 -9.02 -3.04
C VAL A 168 -10.60 -7.86 -2.21
N LEU A 169 -11.25 -6.93 -2.90
CA LEU A 169 -11.93 -5.79 -2.29
C LEU A 169 -13.39 -6.17 -2.02
N VAL A 170 -13.73 -6.22 -0.73
CA VAL A 170 -15.07 -6.54 -0.22
C VAL A 170 -15.70 -5.30 0.40
N GLU A 171 -16.83 -4.83 -0.16
CA GLU A 171 -17.47 -3.57 0.26
C GLU A 171 -16.52 -2.35 0.17
N ASP A 172 -16.94 -1.20 0.70
CA ASP A 172 -16.14 0.03 0.79
C ASP A 172 -15.94 0.43 2.27
N PRO A 173 -15.33 -0.43 3.12
CA PRO A 173 -15.12 -0.10 4.52
C PRO A 173 -13.93 0.87 4.66
N THR A 174 -13.99 1.66 5.74
CA THR A 174 -12.96 2.63 6.13
C THR A 174 -11.61 1.96 6.38
N MET A 175 -10.53 2.67 6.01
CA MET A 175 -9.14 2.21 6.06
C MET A 175 -8.41 2.72 7.31
N ASP A 176 -7.50 1.91 7.85
CA ASP A 176 -6.47 2.26 8.83
C ASP A 176 -5.07 2.09 8.24
N VAL A 177 -4.10 2.82 8.79
CA VAL A 177 -2.68 2.62 8.47
C VAL A 177 -1.91 2.20 9.71
N ILE A 178 -1.23 1.06 9.65
CA ILE A 178 -0.27 0.61 10.66
C ILE A 178 1.10 0.59 10.00
N SER A 179 2.05 1.34 10.53
CA SER A 179 3.38 1.48 9.94
C SER A 179 4.45 1.30 11.01
N ASP A 180 5.53 0.62 10.67
CA ASP A 180 6.79 0.85 11.36
C ASP A 180 7.32 2.26 11.03
N PHE A 181 8.31 2.73 11.80
CA PHE A 181 8.91 4.04 11.65
C PHE A 181 10.34 4.01 11.09
N ASP A 182 11.23 3.21 11.69
CA ASP A 182 12.66 3.22 11.39
C ASP A 182 12.89 2.49 10.07
N TYR A 183 13.45 3.15 9.05
CA TYR A 183 13.66 2.58 7.71
C TYR A 183 12.38 2.20 6.92
N THR A 184 11.20 2.33 7.52
CA THR A 184 9.89 2.24 6.87
C THR A 184 9.34 3.62 6.51
N LEU A 185 9.05 4.49 7.48
CA LEU A 185 8.63 5.88 7.19
C LEU A 185 9.85 6.79 6.96
N THR A 186 10.95 6.45 7.62
CA THR A 186 12.26 7.10 7.46
C THR A 186 13.10 6.39 6.40
N ARG A 187 14.03 7.14 5.79
CA ARG A 187 14.95 6.64 4.77
C ARG A 187 15.94 5.65 5.38
N PHE A 188 16.36 4.67 4.58
CA PHE A 188 17.50 3.82 4.91
C PHE A 188 18.82 4.46 4.50
N VAL A 189 18.84 5.16 3.35
CA VAL A 189 20.00 5.92 2.87
C VAL A 189 19.57 7.33 2.44
N ASN A 190 20.45 8.30 2.66
CA ASN A 190 20.26 9.67 2.17
C ASN A 190 20.62 9.78 0.68
N ASP A 191 20.43 10.97 0.11
CA ASP A 191 20.73 11.24 -1.30
C ASP A 191 22.22 11.08 -1.67
N SER A 192 23.12 11.07 -0.67
CA SER A 192 24.55 10.81 -0.85
C SER A 192 24.90 9.33 -0.78
N GLY A 193 23.93 8.45 -0.50
CA GLY A 193 24.11 7.01 -0.32
C GLY A 193 24.65 6.61 1.06
N GLU A 194 24.67 7.55 2.02
CA GLU A 194 25.07 7.26 3.40
C GLU A 194 23.87 6.73 4.20
N GLN A 195 24.12 5.78 5.10
CA GLN A 195 23.07 5.16 5.90
C GLN A 195 22.50 6.16 6.92
N CYS A 196 21.18 6.35 6.89
CA CYS A 196 20.44 7.13 7.87
C CYS A 196 20.37 6.40 9.23
N LEU A 197 20.16 7.17 10.30
CA LEU A 197 20.04 6.66 11.65
C LEU A 197 18.61 6.20 11.94
N SER A 198 18.47 5.04 12.58
CA SER A 198 17.25 4.67 13.31
C SER A 198 17.15 5.45 14.62
N SER A 199 15.97 5.47 15.24
CA SER A 199 15.69 6.13 16.52
C SER A 199 16.65 5.72 17.65
N HIS A 200 16.97 4.42 17.76
CA HIS A 200 18.02 3.94 18.69
C HIS A 200 19.42 4.41 18.30
N ALA A 201 19.73 4.46 17.00
CA ALA A 201 21.03 4.91 16.53
C ALA A 201 21.24 6.41 16.80
N VAL A 202 20.18 7.23 16.75
CA VAL A 202 20.22 8.63 17.19
C VAL A 202 20.67 8.73 18.64
N LEU A 203 20.04 8.00 19.58
CA LEU A 203 20.50 8.03 20.98
C LEU A 203 21.89 7.45 21.17
N ASN A 204 22.27 6.41 20.43
CA ASN A 204 23.62 5.86 20.52
C ASN A 204 24.67 6.90 20.06
N HIS A 205 24.40 7.66 19.00
CA HIS A 205 25.28 8.74 18.57
C HIS A 205 25.35 9.86 19.61
N PHE A 206 24.25 10.17 20.30
CA PHE A 206 24.28 11.08 21.44
C PHE A 206 25.18 10.55 22.55
N LEU A 207 25.06 9.28 22.91
CA LEU A 207 25.95 8.66 23.89
C LEU A 207 27.42 8.70 23.47
N PHE A 208 27.74 8.50 22.19
CA PHE A 208 29.11 8.61 21.70
C PHE A 208 29.65 10.04 21.82
N SER A 209 28.79 11.06 21.68
CA SER A 209 29.19 12.45 21.86
C SER A 209 29.51 12.79 23.32
N LEU A 210 28.85 12.12 24.28
CA LEU A 210 29.08 12.30 25.71
C LEU A 210 30.22 11.41 26.25
N TYR A 211 30.30 10.18 25.77
CA TYR A 211 31.18 9.12 26.25
C TYR A 211 31.86 8.39 25.08
N PRO A 212 32.83 9.00 24.38
CA PRO A 212 33.45 8.39 23.19
C PRO A 212 34.03 6.98 23.44
N GLU A 213 34.46 6.69 24.66
CA GLU A 213 34.97 5.39 25.07
C GLU A 213 33.93 4.25 25.01
N CYS A 214 32.63 4.56 25.03
CA CYS A 214 31.58 3.54 24.96
C CYS A 214 31.27 3.07 23.54
N GLU A 215 31.72 3.83 22.52
CA GLU A 215 31.38 3.58 21.11
C GLU A 215 31.78 2.18 20.66
N GLN A 216 33.02 1.77 20.94
CA GLN A 216 33.53 0.46 20.52
C GLN A 216 32.72 -0.68 21.17
N LYS A 217 32.34 -0.52 22.43
CA LYS A 217 31.55 -1.52 23.18
C LYS A 217 30.15 -1.66 22.58
N ILE A 218 29.47 -0.53 22.33
CA ILE A 218 28.11 -0.51 21.77
C ILE A 218 28.11 -1.06 20.33
N ARG A 219 29.09 -0.68 19.50
CA ARG A 219 29.23 -1.22 18.13
C ARG A 219 29.47 -2.73 18.13
N ALA A 220 30.33 -3.24 19.02
CA ALA A 220 30.57 -4.68 19.15
C ALA A 220 29.32 -5.45 19.63
N MET A 221 28.57 -4.88 20.58
CA MET A 221 27.30 -5.43 21.03
C MET A 221 26.28 -5.51 19.90
N ARG A 222 26.10 -4.42 19.13
CA ARG A 222 25.24 -4.39 17.94
C ARG A 222 25.65 -5.47 16.94
N ALA A 223 26.93 -5.58 16.60
CA ALA A 223 27.40 -6.58 15.65
C ALA A 223 27.07 -8.03 16.09
N LYS A 224 27.20 -8.34 17.40
CA LYS A 224 26.81 -9.64 17.96
C LYS A 224 25.32 -9.93 17.76
N PHE A 225 24.45 -9.00 18.14
CA PHE A 225 23.02 -9.25 18.14
C PHE A 225 22.38 -9.18 16.75
N VAL A 226 22.85 -8.28 15.87
CA VAL A 226 22.43 -8.24 14.46
C VAL A 226 22.75 -9.57 13.77
N ALA A 227 23.93 -10.16 14.03
CA ALA A 227 24.26 -11.47 13.47
C ALA A 227 23.28 -12.57 13.91
N ILE A 228 22.74 -12.50 15.13
CA ILE A 228 21.73 -13.46 15.63
C ILE A 228 20.35 -13.15 15.04
N GLU A 229 19.97 -11.88 14.98
CA GLU A 229 18.67 -11.42 14.45
C GLU A 229 18.44 -11.90 13.02
N TYR A 230 19.44 -11.74 12.15
CA TYR A 230 19.34 -12.05 10.73
C TYR A 230 19.76 -13.48 10.36
N ASP A 231 20.26 -14.31 11.29
CA ASP A 231 20.65 -15.69 10.97
C ASP A 231 19.41 -16.54 10.62
N PRO A 232 19.26 -17.02 9.38
CA PRO A 232 18.09 -17.81 8.98
C PRO A 232 18.06 -19.20 9.62
N ASN A 233 19.17 -19.67 10.20
CA ASN A 233 19.28 -20.99 10.81
C ASN A 233 18.86 -21.02 12.28
N ILE A 234 18.64 -19.85 12.90
CA ILE A 234 18.20 -19.76 14.30
C ILE A 234 16.67 -19.58 14.32
N PRO A 235 15.90 -20.45 14.98
CA PRO A 235 14.45 -20.28 15.12
C PRO A 235 14.08 -19.00 15.88
N LYS A 236 12.93 -18.41 15.55
CA LYS A 236 12.41 -17.17 16.16
C LYS A 236 12.39 -17.26 17.70
N GLU A 237 11.94 -18.39 18.24
CA GLU A 237 11.80 -18.62 19.68
C GLU A 237 13.15 -18.55 20.42
N VAL A 238 14.23 -18.93 19.72
CA VAL A 238 15.59 -18.88 20.25
C VAL A 238 16.17 -17.46 20.13
N LYS A 239 15.76 -16.68 19.12
CA LYS A 239 16.20 -15.28 18.95
C LYS A 239 15.59 -14.33 19.98
N ILE A 240 14.35 -14.57 20.42
CA ILE A 240 13.60 -13.67 21.33
C ILE A 240 14.40 -13.31 22.60
N PRO A 241 14.93 -14.27 23.39
CA PRO A 241 15.70 -13.93 24.59
C PRO A 241 16.93 -13.06 24.31
N TYR A 242 17.60 -13.24 23.16
CA TYR A 242 18.73 -12.40 22.77
C TYR A 242 18.31 -10.97 22.41
N MET A 243 17.16 -10.80 21.76
CA MET A 243 16.64 -9.46 21.47
C MET A 243 16.24 -8.74 22.76
N VAL A 244 15.63 -9.45 23.72
CA VAL A 244 15.36 -8.90 25.06
C VAL A 244 16.66 -8.50 25.75
N GLU A 245 17.66 -9.38 25.77
CA GLU A 245 18.99 -9.10 26.36
C GLU A 245 19.63 -7.85 25.75
N TRP A 246 19.54 -7.70 24.43
CA TRP A 246 20.12 -6.58 23.71
C TRP A 246 19.45 -5.25 24.06
N TRP A 247 18.12 -5.18 23.95
CA TRP A 247 17.39 -3.94 24.17
C TRP A 247 17.35 -3.54 25.64
N THR A 248 17.30 -4.50 26.57
CA THR A 248 17.46 -4.22 28.00
C THR A 248 18.81 -3.55 28.28
N GLN A 249 19.91 -4.06 27.71
CA GLN A 249 21.23 -3.43 27.87
C GLN A 249 21.27 -2.02 27.24
N ALA A 250 20.62 -1.82 26.09
CA ALA A 250 20.53 -0.49 25.48
C ALA A 250 19.77 0.50 26.38
N HIS A 251 18.62 0.09 26.92
CA HIS A 251 17.79 0.88 27.82
C HIS A 251 18.51 1.22 29.13
N GLU A 252 19.23 0.26 29.72
CA GLU A 252 20.07 0.49 30.90
C GLU A 252 21.14 1.56 30.62
N ASN A 253 21.77 1.54 29.45
CA ASN A 253 22.74 2.57 29.07
C ASN A 253 22.09 3.96 29.00
N TYR A 254 20.86 4.08 28.48
CA TYR A 254 20.13 5.36 28.43
C TYR A 254 19.84 5.91 29.83
N ILE A 255 19.39 5.04 30.74
CA ILE A 255 19.11 5.40 32.14
C ILE A 255 20.40 5.81 32.87
N SER A 256 21.48 5.02 32.74
CA SER A 256 22.75 5.28 33.43
C SER A 256 23.47 6.53 32.94
N SER A 257 23.14 6.99 31.72
CA SER A 257 23.74 8.17 31.09
C SER A 257 23.04 9.47 31.46
N HIS A 258 21.98 9.42 32.28
CA HIS A 258 21.24 10.59 32.76
C HIS A 258 20.76 11.52 31.64
N ILE A 259 20.33 10.95 30.51
CA ILE A 259 19.77 11.69 29.36
C ILE A 259 18.57 12.52 29.82
N THR A 260 18.47 13.78 29.39
CA THR A 260 17.32 14.65 29.68
C THR A 260 16.38 14.81 28.50
N ARG A 261 15.15 15.30 28.73
CA ARG A 261 14.22 15.65 27.64
C ARG A 261 14.84 16.66 26.67
N ASP A 262 15.50 17.69 27.20
CA ASP A 262 16.13 18.76 26.42
C ASP A 262 17.35 18.27 25.61
N ASP A 263 18.00 17.20 26.08
CA ASP A 263 19.07 16.55 25.31
C ASP A 263 18.52 15.85 24.07
N ILE A 264 17.40 15.12 24.23
CA ILE A 264 16.73 14.45 23.12
C ILE A 264 16.25 15.49 22.11
N ASP A 265 15.56 16.54 22.58
CA ASP A 265 15.04 17.60 21.73
C ASP A 265 16.14 18.23 20.86
N ARG A 266 17.25 18.66 21.48
CA ARG A 266 18.38 19.25 20.76
C ARG A 266 19.07 18.25 19.83
N PHE A 267 19.33 17.03 20.30
CA PHE A 267 20.13 16.09 19.51
C PHE A 267 19.38 15.57 18.28
N VAL A 268 18.07 15.36 18.40
CA VAL A 268 17.24 14.92 17.28
C VAL A 268 17.17 15.97 16.16
N ALA A 269 17.24 17.27 16.49
CA ALA A 269 17.22 18.34 15.50
C ALA A 269 18.39 18.27 14.50
N ASP A 270 19.56 17.81 14.95
CA ASP A 270 20.79 17.74 14.15
C ASP A 270 21.14 16.30 13.70
N ALA A 271 20.32 15.31 14.04
CA ALA A 271 20.60 13.91 13.75
C ALA A 271 20.35 13.57 12.27
N GLN A 272 21.16 12.64 11.72
CA GLN A 272 21.03 12.13 10.35
C GLN A 272 19.87 11.12 10.22
N ILE A 273 18.67 11.56 10.56
CA ILE A 273 17.42 10.83 10.40
C ILE A 273 16.54 11.64 9.44
N GLU A 274 16.01 10.99 8.42
CA GLU A 274 15.30 11.65 7.32
C GLU A 274 14.02 10.90 6.98
N LEU A 275 12.94 11.61 6.69
CA LEU A 275 11.73 11.01 6.15
C LEU A 275 11.97 10.55 4.70
N ARG A 276 11.31 9.48 4.28
CA ARG A 276 11.21 9.12 2.86
C ARG A 276 10.57 10.24 2.05
N ASP A 277 10.91 10.32 0.77
CA ASP A 277 10.26 11.26 -0.13
C ASP A 277 8.75 11.02 -0.15
N GLY A 278 7.97 12.10 -0.08
CA GLY A 278 6.51 12.03 -0.02
C GLY A 278 5.93 11.65 1.35
N ALA A 279 6.72 11.22 2.34
CA ALA A 279 6.18 10.78 3.64
C ALA A 279 5.40 11.88 4.38
N ARG A 280 5.86 13.13 4.29
CA ARG A 280 5.15 14.27 4.88
C ARG A 280 3.77 14.47 4.26
N ASP A 281 3.67 14.31 2.94
CA ASP A 281 2.42 14.50 2.22
C ASP A 281 1.47 13.32 2.48
N PHE A 282 2.00 12.10 2.48
CA PHE A 282 1.28 10.90 2.91
C PHE A 282 0.62 11.07 4.29
N VAL A 283 1.40 11.45 5.31
CA VAL A 283 0.87 11.64 6.67
C VAL A 283 -0.21 12.72 6.72
N LYS A 284 -0.05 13.82 5.96
CA LYS A 284 -1.08 14.86 5.85
C LYS A 284 -2.33 14.38 5.12
N HIS A 285 -2.21 13.56 4.09
CA HIS A 285 -3.36 12.98 3.39
C HIS A 285 -4.18 12.06 4.32
N LEU A 286 -3.50 11.30 5.19
CA LEU A 286 -4.18 10.51 6.22
C LEU A 286 -4.94 11.42 7.19
N GLU A 287 -4.30 12.50 7.66
CA GLU A 287 -4.93 13.46 8.57
C GLU A 287 -6.15 14.15 7.96
N SER A 288 -6.02 14.69 6.74
CA SER A 288 -7.12 15.36 6.04
C SER A 288 -8.31 14.44 5.78
N SER A 289 -8.06 13.13 5.72
CA SER A 289 -9.07 12.11 5.50
C SER A 289 -9.53 11.42 6.79
N SER A 290 -9.11 11.94 7.95
CA SER A 290 -9.41 11.40 9.27
C SER A 290 -9.07 9.91 9.39
N ILE A 291 -7.93 9.49 8.83
CA ILE A 291 -7.44 8.10 8.93
C ILE A 291 -6.40 8.00 10.05
N PRO A 292 -6.61 7.11 11.03
CA PRO A 292 -5.62 6.79 12.04
C PRO A 292 -4.34 6.23 11.42
N LEU A 293 -3.20 6.77 11.84
CA LEU A 293 -1.88 6.24 11.60
C LEU A 293 -1.31 5.73 12.92
N LEU A 294 -1.19 4.41 13.06
CA LEU A 294 -0.42 3.82 14.14
C LEU A 294 1.04 3.65 13.70
N LEU A 295 1.94 4.36 14.36
CA LEU A 295 3.37 4.12 14.32
C LEU A 295 3.74 3.08 15.37
N PHE A 296 3.96 1.84 14.95
CA PHE A 296 4.26 0.72 15.83
C PHE A 296 5.74 0.32 15.70
N SER A 297 6.58 0.90 16.57
CA SER A 297 8.02 0.83 16.43
C SER A 297 8.71 0.14 17.60
N ALA A 298 9.67 -0.74 17.30
CA ALA A 298 10.60 -1.28 18.28
C ALA A 298 11.72 -0.29 18.65
N GLY A 299 11.68 0.92 18.08
CA GLY A 299 12.59 2.02 18.34
C GLY A 299 12.38 2.73 19.68
N VAL A 300 12.87 3.97 19.74
CA VAL A 300 12.71 4.87 20.90
C VAL A 300 11.62 5.90 20.61
N GLY A 301 10.44 5.73 21.19
CA GLY A 301 9.27 6.55 20.88
C GLY A 301 9.44 8.05 21.13
N ASN A 302 10.26 8.46 22.10
CA ASN A 302 10.54 9.88 22.34
C ASN A 302 11.35 10.54 21.23
N VAL A 303 12.26 9.78 20.59
CA VAL A 303 12.99 10.27 19.41
C VAL A 303 12.03 10.43 18.24
N ILE A 304 11.12 9.45 18.05
CA ILE A 304 10.08 9.48 17.02
C ILE A 304 9.17 10.70 17.19
N ASP A 305 8.65 10.93 18.40
CA ASP A 305 7.78 12.06 18.74
C ASP A 305 8.47 13.40 18.46
N VAL A 306 9.69 13.60 18.98
CA VAL A 306 10.46 14.84 18.75
C VAL A 306 10.76 15.03 17.26
N PHE A 307 11.20 13.99 16.57
CA PHE A 307 11.53 14.06 15.16
C PHE A 307 10.31 14.46 14.32
N LEU A 308 9.17 13.80 14.53
CA LEU A 308 7.93 14.13 13.81
C LEU A 308 7.43 15.54 14.12
N ARG A 309 7.58 16.03 15.36
CA ARG A 309 7.28 17.44 15.69
C ARG A 309 8.14 18.41 14.90
N HIS A 310 9.44 18.13 14.74
CA HIS A 310 10.32 18.95 13.91
C HIS A 310 9.93 18.93 12.43
N GLN A 311 9.53 17.77 11.90
CA GLN A 311 9.16 17.62 10.49
C GLN A 311 7.77 18.19 10.16
N LEU A 312 6.80 18.04 11.06
CA LEU A 312 5.39 18.37 10.83
C LEU A 312 4.97 19.69 11.48
N GLY A 313 5.73 20.19 12.45
CA GLY A 313 5.40 21.35 13.30
C GLY A 313 4.71 20.96 14.62
N SER A 314 3.91 19.91 14.59
CA SER A 314 3.31 19.24 15.76
C SER A 314 2.97 17.79 15.40
N ILE A 315 2.80 16.93 16.41
CA ILE A 315 2.14 15.64 16.17
C ILE A 315 0.68 15.91 15.82
N LEU A 316 0.20 15.27 14.76
CA LEU A 316 -1.19 15.37 14.31
C LEU A 316 -2.06 14.43 15.15
N ASP A 317 -3.32 14.81 15.36
CA ASP A 317 -4.24 14.07 16.25
C ASP A 317 -4.53 12.64 15.78
N ASN A 318 -4.38 12.36 14.49
CA ASN A 318 -4.56 11.03 13.91
C ASN A 318 -3.34 10.12 14.03
N ILE A 319 -2.23 10.58 14.63
CA ILE A 319 -1.01 9.79 14.80
C ILE A 319 -0.96 9.20 16.20
N HIS A 320 -0.92 7.88 16.28
CA HIS A 320 -0.68 7.14 17.52
C HIS A 320 0.72 6.55 17.49
N ILE A 321 1.52 6.75 18.55
CA ILE A 321 2.87 6.18 18.65
C ILE A 321 2.86 5.10 19.73
N ILE A 322 3.15 3.86 19.33
CA ILE A 322 3.38 2.73 20.24
C ILE A 322 4.83 2.29 20.04
N SER A 323 5.66 2.54 21.05
CA SER A 323 7.09 2.28 21.00
C SER A 323 7.70 2.21 22.40
N ASN A 324 9.01 1.96 22.50
CA ASN A 324 9.71 1.99 23.78
C ASN A 324 9.86 3.45 24.23
N MET A 325 9.05 3.87 25.19
CA MET A 325 9.06 5.24 25.73
C MET A 325 10.04 5.35 26.89
N LEU A 326 10.94 6.32 26.81
CA LEU A 326 11.71 6.81 27.95
C LEU A 326 10.79 7.56 28.91
N LEU A 327 10.80 7.12 30.16
CA LEU A 327 10.06 7.71 31.26
C LEU A 327 11.01 8.62 32.05
N PHE A 328 10.58 9.85 32.29
CA PHE A 328 11.42 10.86 32.95
C PHE A 328 10.88 11.19 34.33
N ASN A 329 11.80 11.36 35.27
CA ASN A 329 11.49 11.85 36.60
C ASN A 329 11.09 13.34 36.61
N GLU A 330 10.78 13.87 37.80
CA GLU A 330 10.40 15.28 38.01
C GLU A 330 11.44 16.29 37.54
N LYS A 331 12.72 15.88 37.42
CA LYS A 331 13.81 16.74 36.92
C LYS A 331 14.01 16.64 35.41
N GLY A 332 13.17 15.88 34.71
CA GLY A 332 13.26 15.68 33.27
C GLY A 332 14.40 14.76 32.83
N VAL A 333 14.94 13.93 33.74
CA VAL A 333 15.99 12.94 33.47
C VAL A 333 15.35 11.56 33.29
N VAL A 334 15.82 10.78 32.32
CA VAL A 334 15.37 9.39 32.09
C VAL A 334 15.61 8.56 33.36
N GLU A 335 14.56 7.89 33.84
CA GLU A 335 14.62 7.00 35.01
C GLU A 335 14.20 5.56 34.71
N ALA A 336 13.39 5.36 33.67
CA ALA A 336 12.91 4.05 33.25
C ALA A 336 12.56 4.04 31.75
N CYS A 337 12.29 2.86 31.21
CA CYS A 337 11.67 2.67 29.90
C CYS A 337 10.29 2.02 30.11
N SER A 338 9.34 2.28 29.21
CA SER A 338 8.01 1.69 29.26
C SER A 338 8.05 0.18 29.10
N GLU A 339 7.09 -0.50 29.72
CA GLU A 339 6.85 -1.93 29.55
C GLU A 339 5.47 -2.19 28.92
N PRO A 340 5.30 -3.29 28.17
CA PRO A 340 6.31 -4.31 27.85
C PRO A 340 7.35 -3.81 26.83
N LEU A 341 8.54 -4.41 26.85
CA LEU A 341 9.59 -4.15 25.86
C LEU A 341 9.11 -4.55 24.46
N ILE A 342 9.19 -3.62 23.51
CA ILE A 342 8.89 -3.86 22.11
C ILE A 342 10.19 -4.11 21.36
N HIS A 343 10.28 -5.28 20.71
CA HIS A 343 11.39 -5.66 19.84
C HIS A 343 10.85 -6.26 18.54
N VAL A 344 11.71 -6.46 17.55
CA VAL A 344 11.36 -6.94 16.19
C VAL A 344 10.52 -8.24 16.12
N PHE A 345 10.41 -9.01 17.20
CA PHE A 345 9.69 -10.30 17.20
C PHE A 345 8.40 -10.31 18.03
N CYS A 346 8.02 -9.20 18.67
CA CYS A 346 6.83 -9.08 19.51
C CYS A 346 5.92 -7.89 19.14
N LYS A 347 6.05 -7.36 17.91
CA LYS A 347 5.17 -6.31 17.37
C LYS A 347 3.80 -6.89 17.01
N ASP A 348 2.98 -7.16 18.02
CA ASP A 348 1.59 -7.58 17.89
C ASP A 348 0.74 -6.94 19.00
N SER A 349 -0.57 -7.18 19.03
CA SER A 349 -1.44 -6.52 20.01
C SER A 349 -1.15 -6.88 21.48
N SER A 350 -0.34 -7.92 21.75
CA SER A 350 0.03 -8.28 23.12
C SER A 350 0.90 -7.22 23.82
N VAL A 351 1.60 -6.39 23.05
CA VAL A 351 2.42 -5.28 23.58
C VAL A 351 1.72 -3.92 23.52
N ILE A 352 0.49 -3.88 22.98
CA ILE A 352 -0.34 -2.67 22.96
C ILE A 352 -1.11 -2.59 24.29
N PRO A 353 -1.00 -1.49 25.06
CA PRO A 353 -1.80 -1.30 26.27
C PRO A 353 -3.30 -1.40 25.96
N LYS A 354 -4.05 -2.21 26.72
CA LYS A 354 -5.49 -2.47 26.46
C LYS A 354 -6.37 -1.22 26.54
N ASP A 355 -5.90 -0.19 27.21
CA ASP A 355 -6.51 1.12 27.40
C ASP A 355 -5.93 2.18 26.44
N ALA A 356 -5.11 1.78 25.47
CA ALA A 356 -4.59 2.69 24.45
C ALA A 356 -5.76 3.30 23.63
N PRO A 357 -5.86 4.64 23.52
CA PRO A 357 -6.92 5.32 22.76
C PRO A 357 -7.05 4.82 21.31
N PHE A 358 -5.95 4.34 20.74
CA PHE A 358 -5.90 3.68 19.44
C PHE A 358 -7.00 2.63 19.22
N PHE A 359 -7.32 1.81 20.23
CA PHE A 359 -8.35 0.77 20.08
C PHE A 359 -9.74 1.34 19.82
N ASP A 360 -10.06 2.52 20.36
CA ASP A 360 -11.35 3.18 20.14
C ASP A 360 -11.41 3.77 18.71
N ASP A 361 -10.30 4.29 18.19
CA ASP A 361 -10.22 4.94 16.88
C ASP A 361 -10.28 3.95 15.70
N ILE A 362 -9.86 2.70 15.92
CA ILE A 362 -9.84 1.62 14.91
C ILE A 362 -11.01 0.63 15.01
N ALA A 363 -11.75 0.59 16.13
CA ALA A 363 -12.78 -0.42 16.39
C ALA A 363 -13.92 -0.49 15.34
N HIS A 364 -14.05 0.55 14.52
CA HIS A 364 -15.09 0.68 13.50
C HIS A 364 -14.57 0.55 12.06
N ARG A 365 -13.27 0.29 11.88
CA ARG A 365 -12.60 0.28 10.58
C ARG A 365 -12.27 -1.15 10.16
N GLY A 366 -12.36 -1.38 8.84
CA GLY A 366 -12.33 -2.73 8.28
C GLY A 366 -10.98 -3.09 7.68
N ASN A 367 -10.46 -2.21 6.83
CA ASN A 367 -9.26 -2.48 6.04
C ASN A 367 -8.01 -1.88 6.67
N ILE A 368 -6.87 -2.54 6.51
CA ILE A 368 -5.58 -2.07 7.03
C ILE A 368 -4.56 -1.99 5.88
N LEU A 369 -3.89 -0.85 5.77
CA LEU A 369 -2.61 -0.74 5.07
C LEU A 369 -1.49 -0.92 6.08
N LEU A 370 -0.73 -2.00 5.95
CA LEU A 370 0.40 -2.34 6.82
C LEU A 370 1.70 -2.04 6.08
N LEU A 371 2.57 -1.22 6.69
CA LEU A 371 3.86 -0.83 6.14
C LEU A 371 4.99 -1.27 7.09
N GLY A 372 6.00 -1.96 6.58
CA GLY A 372 7.16 -2.38 7.39
C GLY A 372 8.40 -2.61 6.55
N ASP A 373 9.56 -2.66 7.19
CA ASP A 373 10.84 -2.95 6.53
C ASP A 373 11.45 -4.27 7.01
N SER A 374 10.87 -4.91 8.03
CA SER A 374 11.32 -6.20 8.57
C SER A 374 10.24 -7.27 8.49
N LEU A 375 10.64 -8.54 8.45
CA LEU A 375 9.69 -9.67 8.57
C LEU A 375 8.96 -9.69 9.92
N GLY A 376 9.47 -8.97 10.92
CA GLY A 376 8.82 -8.79 12.21
C GLY A 376 7.55 -7.96 12.15
N ASP A 377 7.45 -7.07 11.15
CA ASP A 377 6.36 -6.12 10.98
C ASP A 377 5.09 -6.77 10.39
N LEU A 378 5.23 -7.97 9.80
CA LEU A 378 4.14 -8.75 9.22
C LEU A 378 3.01 -9.08 10.21
N HIS A 379 3.26 -8.91 11.51
CA HIS A 379 2.34 -9.24 12.59
C HIS A 379 1.77 -8.03 13.32
N MET A 380 2.03 -6.80 12.85
CA MET A 380 1.53 -5.58 13.51
C MET A 380 0.00 -5.47 13.51
N ASP A 381 -0.67 -6.16 12.58
CA ASP A 381 -2.14 -6.30 12.52
C ASP A 381 -2.67 -7.38 13.49
N VAL A 382 -1.82 -8.29 13.97
CA VAL A 382 -2.24 -9.45 14.77
C VAL A 382 -2.84 -9.00 16.10
N GLY A 383 -4.12 -9.34 16.27
CA GLY A 383 -4.88 -9.07 17.49
C GLY A 383 -5.41 -7.64 17.59
N VAL A 384 -5.29 -6.84 16.54
CA VAL A 384 -6.15 -5.68 16.30
C VAL A 384 -7.50 -6.19 15.78
N ALA A 385 -8.61 -5.75 16.37
CA ALA A 385 -9.93 -6.16 15.93
C ALA A 385 -10.29 -5.46 14.61
N HIS A 386 -10.02 -6.09 13.47
CA HIS A 386 -10.46 -5.66 12.14
C HIS A 386 -11.30 -6.74 11.48
N SER A 387 -12.15 -6.35 10.52
CA SER A 387 -13.08 -7.25 9.83
C SER A 387 -12.92 -7.29 8.31
N GLY A 388 -12.02 -6.46 7.77
CA GLY A 388 -11.72 -6.34 6.34
C GLY A 388 -10.31 -6.81 5.97
N THR A 389 -9.86 -6.38 4.80
CA THR A 389 -8.63 -6.86 4.14
C THR A 389 -7.40 -6.10 4.65
N VAL A 390 -6.28 -6.81 4.80
CA VAL A 390 -4.98 -6.21 5.11
C VAL A 390 -4.12 -6.24 3.85
N LEU A 391 -3.57 -5.08 3.46
CA LEU A 391 -2.56 -4.97 2.41
C LEU A 391 -1.20 -4.69 3.05
N LYS A 392 -0.23 -5.57 2.85
CA LYS A 392 1.10 -5.51 3.46
C LYS A 392 2.14 -5.05 2.43
N ILE A 393 2.80 -3.93 2.70
CA ILE A 393 3.89 -3.39 1.87
C ILE A 393 5.20 -3.44 2.65
N GLY A 394 6.18 -4.16 2.08
CA GLY A 394 7.49 -4.39 2.66
C GLY A 394 8.58 -3.58 1.97
N TYR A 395 9.33 -2.77 2.72
CA TYR A 395 10.52 -2.07 2.23
C TYR A 395 11.77 -2.95 2.40
N LEU A 396 12.26 -3.52 1.30
CA LEU A 396 13.48 -4.32 1.30
C LEU A 396 14.71 -3.43 1.04
N ASN A 397 15.24 -2.85 2.13
CA ASN A 397 16.27 -1.83 2.08
C ASN A 397 17.70 -2.38 1.83
N SER A 398 17.99 -3.62 2.25
CA SER A 398 19.32 -4.23 2.14
C SER A 398 19.22 -5.76 2.03
N GLN A 399 20.34 -6.44 1.75
CA GLN A 399 20.42 -7.91 1.66
C GLN A 399 19.39 -8.51 0.68
N VAL A 400 19.17 -7.84 -0.45
CA VAL A 400 18.09 -8.16 -1.41
C VAL A 400 18.16 -9.62 -1.85
N ASP A 401 19.34 -10.10 -2.26
CA ASP A 401 19.52 -11.46 -2.77
C ASP A 401 19.17 -12.54 -1.73
N GLU A 402 19.34 -12.25 -0.44
CA GLU A 402 19.14 -13.20 0.65
C GLU A 402 17.69 -13.18 1.16
N LEU A 403 17.08 -12.00 1.22
CA LEU A 403 15.80 -11.78 1.89
C LEU A 403 14.60 -11.71 0.93
N LEU A 404 14.81 -11.44 -0.37
CA LEU A 404 13.72 -11.19 -1.31
C LEU A 404 12.63 -12.27 -1.31
N ASN A 405 13.01 -13.55 -1.33
CA ASN A 405 12.03 -14.64 -1.31
C ASN A 405 11.20 -14.63 -0.03
N SER A 406 11.83 -14.40 1.13
CA SER A 406 11.10 -14.34 2.41
C SER A 406 10.16 -13.13 2.47
N TYR A 407 10.54 -12.02 1.83
CA TYR A 407 9.69 -10.82 1.75
C TYR A 407 8.51 -11.05 0.80
N LEU A 408 8.73 -11.69 -0.35
CA LEU A 408 7.66 -12.03 -1.30
C LEU A 408 6.68 -13.08 -0.72
N ASP A 409 7.15 -13.94 0.18
CA ASP A 409 6.28 -14.89 0.90
C ASP A 409 5.42 -14.21 1.99
N GLY A 410 5.86 -13.06 2.51
CA GLY A 410 5.23 -12.39 3.65
C GLY A 410 4.43 -11.12 3.31
N PHE A 411 4.91 -10.31 2.37
CA PHE A 411 4.32 -9.04 1.97
C PHE A 411 3.65 -9.16 0.59
N ASP A 412 2.53 -8.47 0.40
CA ASP A 412 1.81 -8.44 -0.88
C ASP A 412 2.57 -7.58 -1.92
N ILE A 413 3.24 -6.52 -1.47
CA ILE A 413 4.06 -5.63 -2.29
C ILE A 413 5.44 -5.49 -1.65
N VAL A 414 6.51 -5.75 -2.40
CA VAL A 414 7.90 -5.56 -1.95
C VAL A 414 8.56 -4.42 -2.73
N LEU A 415 9.00 -3.38 -2.01
CA LEU A 415 9.68 -2.22 -2.55
C LEU A 415 11.19 -2.37 -2.30
N ILE A 416 11.93 -2.71 -3.35
CA ILE A 416 13.37 -3.00 -3.27
C ILE A 416 14.15 -1.70 -3.34
N GLN A 417 14.86 -1.36 -2.25
CA GLN A 417 15.74 -0.19 -2.14
C GLN A 417 15.08 1.17 -2.50
N ASP A 418 13.76 1.21 -2.57
CA ASP A 418 12.97 2.43 -2.72
C ASP A 418 13.27 3.36 -1.53
N GLN A 419 13.30 4.68 -1.70
CA GLN A 419 13.45 5.70 -0.65
C GLN A 419 12.25 6.66 -0.57
N THR A 420 11.11 6.26 -1.14
CA THR A 420 9.88 7.06 -1.29
C THR A 420 8.68 6.42 -0.57
N MET A 421 7.63 7.22 -0.40
CA MET A 421 6.28 6.81 0.05
C MET A 421 5.26 6.86 -1.10
N ASP A 422 5.71 6.92 -2.35
CA ASP A 422 4.85 7.13 -3.51
C ASP A 422 3.83 6.00 -3.68
N VAL A 423 4.25 4.73 -3.52
CA VAL A 423 3.34 3.58 -3.68
C VAL A 423 2.25 3.57 -2.59
N PRO A 424 2.57 3.62 -1.28
CA PRO A 424 1.54 3.77 -0.25
C PRO A 424 0.62 4.97 -0.47
N ASP A 425 1.18 6.14 -0.82
CA ASP A 425 0.40 7.36 -0.99
C ASP A 425 -0.51 7.31 -2.22
N LEU A 426 -0.06 6.76 -3.34
CA LEU A 426 -0.89 6.54 -4.53
C LEU A 426 -2.06 5.60 -4.24
N ILE A 427 -1.83 4.54 -3.45
CA ILE A 427 -2.91 3.64 -3.01
C ILE A 427 -3.91 4.41 -2.15
N MET A 428 -3.45 5.19 -1.18
CA MET A 428 -4.33 5.97 -0.31
C MET A 428 -5.09 7.06 -1.07
N GLN A 429 -4.45 7.81 -1.96
CA GLN A 429 -5.12 8.80 -2.80
C GLN A 429 -6.20 8.16 -3.69
N ALA A 430 -5.94 6.98 -4.24
CA ALA A 430 -6.91 6.25 -5.06
C ALA A 430 -8.13 5.82 -4.24
N LEU A 431 -7.94 5.46 -2.97
CA LEU A 431 -9.03 5.07 -2.06
C LEU A 431 -9.81 6.29 -1.53
N LEU A 432 -9.13 7.41 -1.23
CA LEU A 432 -9.69 8.56 -0.52
C LEU A 432 -10.23 9.66 -1.42
N GLY A 433 -9.80 9.72 -2.68
CA GLY A 433 -10.32 10.66 -3.69
C GLY A 433 -11.82 10.50 -4.00
N SER A 434 -12.48 9.54 -3.35
CA SER A 434 -13.91 9.24 -3.41
C SER A 434 -14.76 10.07 -2.43
N SER A 435 -14.18 10.56 -1.34
CA SER A 435 -14.94 11.07 -0.18
C SER A 435 -15.35 12.54 -0.26
N GLU A 436 -14.65 13.38 -1.03
CA GLU A 436 -14.90 14.84 -1.07
C GLU A 436 -16.19 15.26 -1.80
N LYS A 437 -16.92 14.33 -2.43
CA LYS A 437 -18.13 14.67 -3.20
C LYS A 437 -19.47 14.36 -2.52
N ASN A 438 -19.45 13.71 -1.35
CA ASN A 438 -20.68 13.34 -0.64
C ASN A 438 -21.05 14.29 0.52
N GLY A 439 -20.37 15.44 0.64
CA GLY A 439 -20.74 16.50 1.59
C GLY A 439 -21.57 17.60 0.91
N ASN A 440 -22.88 17.45 0.87
CA ASN A 440 -23.84 18.55 0.64
C ASN A 440 -24.99 18.46 1.64
#